data_AF-A0A7W1CWE3-F1
#
_entry.id   AF-A0A7W1CWE3-F1
#
_cell.length_a   1.000
_cell.length_b   1.000
_cell.length_c   1.000
_cell.angle_alpha   90.00
_cell.angle_beta   90.00
_cell.angle_gamma   90.00
#
_symmetry.space_group_name_H-M   'P 1'
#
loop_
_entity.id
_entity.type
_entity.pdbx_description
1 polymer ?
#
loop_
_entity_poly.entity_id
_entity_poly.type
_entity_poly.pdbx_seq_one_letter_code
_entity_poly.pdbx_strand_id
1 'polypeptide(L)'
;MAFRIHDSVVRGEIDNRVKGIVSGRIWLEGRSEPLTLELRGNAHPDLAGCLLTFTNPLPRVPHPQLAALQTRQDGAVGDLTASRKA
;
A
#
# COMPACT_ATOMS: atom_id res chain seq x y z
N MET A 1 16.84 3.04 -1.34
CA MET A 1 16.15 2.96 -2.66
C MET A 1 14.67 2.78 -2.39
N ALA A 2 13.80 3.58 -3.00
CA ALA A 2 12.35 3.48 -2.82
C ALA A 2 11.69 3.13 -4.16
N PHE A 3 10.94 2.03 -4.20
CA PHE A 3 10.11 1.69 -5.35
C PHE A 3 8.93 2.67 -5.43
N ARG A 4 8.86 3.46 -6.50
CA ARG A 4 7.73 4.37 -6.73
C ARG A 4 6.67 3.64 -7.55
N ILE A 5 5.72 3.01 -6.87
CA ILE A 5 4.66 2.23 -7.52
C ILE A 5 3.42 3.05 -7.90
N HIS A 6 3.39 4.34 -7.55
CA HIS A 6 2.20 5.21 -7.66
C HIS A 6 1.54 5.25 -9.05
N ASP A 7 2.32 5.21 -10.14
CA ASP A 7 1.81 5.28 -11.51
C ASP A 7 1.07 4.00 -11.96
N SER A 8 1.24 2.91 -11.23
CA SER A 8 0.71 1.60 -11.59
C SER A 8 -0.28 1.06 -10.57
N VAL A 9 -0.50 1.77 -9.46
CA VAL A 9 -1.54 1.42 -8.49
C VAL A 9 -2.89 1.66 -9.11
N VAL A 10 -3.71 0.61 -9.12
CA VAL A 10 -5.13 0.63 -9.51
C VAL A 10 -5.98 1.08 -8.33
N ARG A 11 -5.78 0.41 -7.21
CA ARG A 11 -6.47 0.64 -5.96
C ARG A 11 -5.65 0.06 -4.81
N GLY A 12 -5.91 0.51 -3.60
CA GLY A 12 -5.31 -0.04 -2.40
C GLY A 12 -6.29 -0.05 -1.23
N GLU A 13 -6.08 -0.99 -0.33
CA GLU A 13 -6.69 -1.09 0.98
C GLU A 13 -5.59 -1.15 2.02
N ILE A 14 -5.73 -0.40 3.11
CA ILE A 14 -4.85 -0.46 4.27
C ILE A 14 -5.72 -0.63 5.49
N ASP A 15 -5.48 -1.70 6.22
CA ASP A 15 -6.16 -2.09 7.43
C ASP A 15 -5.21 -1.99 8.62
N ASN A 16 -5.45 -0.98 9.46
CA ASN A 16 -4.78 -0.82 10.75
C ASN A 16 -5.80 -0.86 11.91
N ARG A 17 -6.81 -1.73 11.78
CA ARG A 17 -7.76 -2.01 12.88
C ARG A 17 -7.09 -2.71 14.05
N VAL A 18 -6.02 -3.48 13.78
CA VAL A 18 -5.24 -4.20 14.79
C VAL A 18 -4.07 -3.34 15.22
N LYS A 19 -4.08 -2.92 16.50
CA LYS A 19 -2.96 -2.16 17.07
C LYS A 19 -1.67 -2.98 16.98
N GLY A 20 -0.65 -2.41 16.35
CA GLY A 20 0.68 -3.00 16.18
C GLY A 20 0.85 -3.80 14.89
N ILE A 21 -0.20 -3.95 14.08
CA ILE A 21 -0.14 -4.65 12.79
C ILE A 21 -0.89 -3.84 11.74
N VAL A 22 -0.15 -3.31 10.77
CA VAL A 22 -0.72 -2.70 9.57
C VAL A 22 -0.72 -3.77 8.49
N SER A 23 -1.92 -4.22 8.13
CA SER A 23 -2.12 -5.06 6.97
C SER A 23 -2.64 -4.22 5.80
N GLY A 24 -2.42 -4.62 4.57
CA GLY A 24 -2.94 -3.89 3.42
C GLY A 24 -2.87 -4.69 2.16
N ARG A 25 -3.66 -4.32 1.15
CA ARG A 25 -3.54 -4.88 -0.19
C ARG A 25 -3.52 -3.80 -1.23
N ILE A 26 -2.61 -3.90 -2.19
CA ILE A 26 -2.46 -2.95 -3.28
C ILE A 26 -2.57 -3.70 -4.59
N TRP A 27 -3.53 -3.32 -5.42
CA TRP A 27 -3.68 -3.86 -6.76
C TRP A 27 -2.88 -3.02 -7.72
N LEU A 28 -2.06 -3.68 -8.52
CA LEU A 28 -1.22 -3.06 -9.55
C LEU A 28 -1.71 -3.46 -10.94
N GLU A 29 -1.61 -2.53 -11.88
CA GLU A 29 -1.91 -2.78 -13.29
C GLU A 29 -0.87 -3.73 -13.87
N GLY A 30 -1.32 -4.78 -14.56
CA GLY A 30 -0.45 -5.81 -15.12
C GLY A 30 -0.13 -6.97 -14.16
N ARG A 31 -0.71 -7.02 -12.96
CA ARG A 31 -0.66 -8.21 -12.07
C ARG A 31 -2.07 -8.64 -11.66
N SER A 32 -2.33 -9.94 -11.76
CA SER A 32 -3.56 -10.54 -11.24
C SER A 32 -3.56 -10.63 -9.71
N GLU A 33 -2.38 -10.73 -9.10
CA GLU A 33 -2.23 -10.83 -7.64
C GLU A 33 -2.03 -9.45 -7.01
N PRO A 34 -2.79 -9.10 -5.96
CA PRO A 34 -2.54 -7.89 -5.19
C PRO A 34 -1.30 -8.05 -4.31
N LEU A 35 -0.54 -6.97 -4.16
CA LEU A 35 0.52 -6.87 -3.17
C LEU A 35 -0.10 -6.85 -1.78
N THR A 36 0.25 -7.81 -0.93
CA THR A 36 -0.17 -7.84 0.47
C THR A 36 0.93 -7.23 1.33
N LEU A 37 0.59 -6.20 2.08
CA LEU A 37 1.44 -5.56 3.08
C LEU A 37 1.13 -6.18 4.44
N GLU A 38 2.15 -6.63 5.15
CA GLU A 38 2.08 -7.10 6.54
C GLU A 38 3.20 -6.43 7.33
N LEU A 39 2.92 -5.23 7.81
CA LEU A 39 3.91 -4.38 8.46
C LEU A 39 3.65 -4.36 9.97
N ARG A 40 4.72 -4.50 10.74
CA ARG A 40 4.72 -4.45 12.20
C ARG A 40 4.89 -3.00 12.63
N GLY A 41 3.94 -2.47 13.39
CA GLY A 41 3.91 -1.07 13.81
C GLY A 41 2.50 -0.51 13.83
N ASN A 42 2.36 0.79 14.07
CA ASN A 42 1.08 1.49 13.98
C ASN A 42 1.16 2.57 12.91
N ALA A 43 0.13 2.67 12.08
CA ALA A 43 -0.06 3.86 11.27
C ALA A 43 -0.26 5.10 12.16
N HIS A 44 -0.18 6.28 11.56
CA HIS A 44 -0.50 7.52 12.25
C HIS A 44 -1.96 7.51 12.78
N PRO A 45 -2.31 8.41 13.72
CA PRO A 45 -3.65 8.48 14.32
C PRO A 45 -4.78 8.70 13.31
N ASP A 46 -4.47 9.14 12.10
CA ASP A 46 -5.42 9.30 10.99
C ASP A 46 -5.89 7.95 10.41
N LEU A 47 -5.04 6.93 10.49
CA LEU A 47 -5.28 5.58 9.97
C LEU A 47 -5.34 4.52 11.07
N ALA A 48 -4.94 4.86 12.30
CA ALA A 48 -5.06 4.00 13.45
C ALA A 48 -6.53 3.66 13.74
N GLY A 49 -6.88 2.37 13.69
CA GLY A 49 -8.23 1.88 13.95
C GLY A 49 -9.18 1.95 12.74
N CYS A 50 -8.70 2.32 11.55
CA CYS A 50 -9.54 2.43 10.36
C CYS A 50 -9.05 1.54 9.21
N LEU A 51 -10.00 1.19 8.34
CA LEU A 51 -9.74 0.60 7.03
C LEU A 51 -9.77 1.74 6.01
N LEU A 52 -8.61 2.09 5.44
CA LEU A 52 -8.51 3.00 4.33
C LEU A 52 -8.64 2.22 3.04
N THR A 53 -9.51 2.68 2.14
CA THR A 53 -9.54 2.20 0.76
C THR A 53 -9.40 3.40 -0.17
N PHE A 54 -8.56 3.26 -1.19
CA PHE A 54 -8.34 4.30 -2.18
C PHE A 54 -8.28 3.67 -3.57
N THR A 55 -8.70 4.43 -4.57
CA THR A 55 -8.66 4.02 -5.97
C THR A 55 -7.97 5.11 -6.76
N ASN A 56 -7.08 4.73 -7.67
CA ASN A 56 -6.35 5.68 -8.48
C ASN A 56 -7.14 5.96 -9.78
N PRO A 57 -7.58 7.22 -10.01
CA PRO A 57 -8.24 7.60 -11.26
C PRO A 57 -7.25 7.93 -12.39
N LEU A 58 -5.94 7.98 -12.13
CA LEU A 58 -4.92 8.39 -13.11
C LEU A 58 -4.63 7.30 -14.16
N PRO A 59 -4.11 7.69 -15.34
CA PRO A 59 -3.70 6.75 -16.37
C PRO A 59 -2.60 5.83 -15.85
N ARG A 60 -2.81 4.52 -16.02
CA ARG A 60 -1.98 3.48 -15.44
C ARG A 60 -0.78 3.21 -16.35
N VAL A 61 0.42 3.36 -15.83
CA VAL A 61 1.65 3.08 -16.58
C VAL A 61 2.18 1.71 -16.14
N PRO A 62 2.30 0.73 -17.04
CA PRO A 62 2.88 -0.57 -16.68
C PRO A 62 4.39 -0.42 -16.48
N HIS A 63 4.85 -0.56 -15.22
CA HIS A 63 6.29 -0.59 -14.93
C HIS A 63 6.81 -2.03 -14.91
N PRO A 64 7.76 -2.43 -15.79
CA PRO A 64 8.27 -3.81 -15.84
C PRO A 64 8.99 -4.24 -14.55
N GLN A 65 9.50 -3.28 -13.76
CA GLN A 65 10.10 -3.53 -12.44
C GLN A 65 9.08 -3.97 -11.38
N LEU A 66 7.78 -3.79 -11.61
CA LEU A 66 6.73 -4.27 -10.70
C LEU A 66 6.61 -5.79 -10.70
N ALA A 67 6.98 -6.46 -11.79
CA ALA A 67 7.00 -7.92 -11.82
C ALA A 67 8.02 -8.49 -10.83
N ALA A 68 9.10 -7.75 -10.57
CA ALA A 68 10.14 -8.14 -9.61
C ALA A 68 9.77 -7.83 -8.14
N LEU A 69 8.68 -7.08 -7.88
CA LEU A 69 8.21 -6.84 -6.52
C LEU A 69 7.61 -8.11 -5.92
N GLN A 70 7.97 -8.41 -4.69
CA GLN A 70 7.42 -9.56 -3.99
C GLN A 70 5.95 -9.30 -3.63
N THR A 71 5.06 -10.27 -3.90
CA THR A 71 3.62 -10.13 -3.63
C THR A 71 3.36 -9.85 -2.16
N ARG A 72 4.15 -10.44 -1.25
CA ARG A 72 4.09 -10.17 0.18
C ARG A 72 5.20 -9.21 0.57
N GLN A 73 4.85 -8.12 1.24
CA GLN A 73 5.78 -7.16 1.80
C GLN A 73 5.67 -7.21 3.32
N ASP A 74 6.67 -7.78 3.98
CA ASP A 74 6.79 -7.76 5.43
C ASP A 74 7.90 -6.80 5.88
N GLY A 75 7.71 -6.21 7.05
CA GLY A 75 8.67 -5.24 7.58
C GLY A 75 8.15 -4.47 8.77
N ALA A 76 8.85 -3.41 9.14
CA ALA A 76 8.38 -2.43 10.11
C ALA A 76 7.65 -1.28 9.39
N VAL A 77 6.54 -0.82 9.96
CA VAL A 77 5.89 0.40 9.50
C VAL A 77 6.76 1.59 9.90
N GLY A 78 7.11 2.43 8.92
CA GLY A 78 7.71 3.74 9.13
C GLY A 78 6.62 4.80 9.24
N ASP A 79 6.67 5.82 8.39
CA ASP A 79 5.63 6.84 8.30
C ASP A 79 4.50 6.38 7.36
N LEU A 80 3.34 6.04 7.94
CA LEU A 80 2.13 5.69 7.19
C LEU A 80 0.98 6.61 7.59
N THR A 81 0.64 7.58 6.73
CA THR A 81 -0.40 8.59 6.92
C THR A 81 -1.12 8.87 5.59
N ALA A 82 -2.45 9.03 5.64
CA ALA A 82 -3.27 9.48 4.51
C ALA A 82 -3.60 10.98 4.60
N SER A 83 -3.35 11.61 5.75
CA SER A 83 -3.59 13.04 5.98
C SER A 83 -2.51 13.94 5.38
N ARG A 84 -1.40 13.41 4.87
CA ARG A 84 -0.36 14.22 4.24
C ARG A 84 -0.83 14.64 2.84
N LYS A 85 -1.42 15.84 2.74
CA LYS A 85 -1.69 16.50 1.47
C LYS A 85 -0.36 16.79 0.77
N ALA A 86 -0.23 16.32 -0.47
CA ALA A 86 0.81 16.73 -1.40
C ALA A 86 0.38 18.01 -2.13
#